data_AF-A0A0X8KAQ3-F1
#
_entry.id   AF-A0A0X8KAQ3-F1
#
_cell.length_a   1.000
_cell.length_b   1.000
_cell.length_c   1.000
_cell.angle_alpha   90.00
_cell.angle_beta   90.00
_cell.angle_gamma   90.00
#
_symmetry.space_group_name_H-M   'P 1'
#
loop_
_entity.id
_entity.type
_entity.pdbx_description
1 polymer ?
#
loop_
_entity_poly.entity_id
_entity_poly.type
_entity_poly.pdbx_seq_one_letter_code
_entity_poly.pdbx_strand_id
1 'polypeptide(L)'
;MDKKENIEVIEEKKELDFTELENRLDELDSNAFINAERACRMTGDPTPDIVYSANFRARLAATAMGVPFEEIRKLKLRTYTAVITRTLNFLLQSLGEELTRRNS
;
A
#
# COMPACT_ATOMS: atom_id res chain seq x y z
N MET A 1 -25.85 -16.10 -41.16
CA MET A 1 -26.14 -16.40 -39.75
C MET A 1 -24.83 -16.37 -38.98
N ASP A 2 -24.45 -15.13 -38.66
CA ASP A 2 -23.72 -14.62 -37.49
C ASP A 2 -22.53 -15.41 -36.94
N LYS A 3 -21.33 -15.00 -37.40
CA LYS A 3 -20.09 -15.15 -36.63
C LYS A 3 -20.11 -14.10 -35.52
N LYS A 4 -20.26 -14.54 -34.26
CA LYS A 4 -20.05 -13.68 -33.10
C LYS A 4 -18.55 -13.47 -32.92
N GLU A 5 -18.09 -12.27 -33.26
CA GLU A 5 -16.76 -11.80 -32.89
C GLU A 5 -16.75 -11.52 -31.38
N ASN A 6 -15.94 -12.28 -30.65
CA ASN A 6 -15.59 -11.96 -29.27
C ASN A 6 -14.69 -10.72 -29.30
N ILE A 7 -15.27 -9.57 -28.97
CA ILE A 7 -14.53 -8.34 -28.72
C ILE A 7 -13.90 -8.50 -27.33
N GLU A 8 -12.64 -8.92 -27.28
CA GLU A 8 -11.80 -8.76 -26.10
C GLU A 8 -11.59 -7.25 -25.90
N VAL A 9 -12.25 -6.69 -24.89
CA VAL A 9 -12.00 -5.33 -24.43
C VAL A 9 -10.62 -5.34 -23.78
N ILE A 10 -9.61 -4.89 -24.54
CA ILE A 10 -8.28 -4.63 -24.00
C ILE A 10 -8.40 -3.36 -23.17
N GLU A 11 -8.69 -3.51 -21.87
CA GLU A 11 -8.56 -2.40 -20.93
C GLU A 11 -7.09 -1.96 -20.93
N GLU A 12 -6.82 -0.76 -21.45
CA GLU A 12 -5.53 -0.11 -21.31
C GLU A 12 -5.19 -0.08 -19.82
N LYS A 13 -4.17 -0.83 -19.43
CA LYS A 13 -3.72 -0.93 -18.05
C LYS A 13 -3.10 0.40 -17.64
N LYS A 14 -3.95 1.32 -17.17
CA LYS A 14 -3.55 2.64 -16.70
C LYS A 14 -2.46 2.49 -15.64
N GLU A 15 -1.37 3.22 -15.82
CA GLU A 15 -0.27 3.22 -14.85
C GLU A 15 -0.79 3.70 -13.49
N LEU A 16 -0.46 2.97 -12.42
CA LEU A 16 -0.90 3.32 -11.07
C LEU A 16 -0.24 4.63 -10.64
N ASP A 17 -1.07 5.62 -10.32
CA ASP A 17 -0.64 6.93 -9.84
C ASP A 17 -0.66 6.95 -8.30
N PHE A 18 0.48 7.27 -7.70
CA PHE A 18 0.68 7.34 -6.25
C PHE A 18 0.85 8.77 -5.74
N THR A 19 0.43 9.78 -6.50
CA THR A 19 0.57 11.19 -6.10
C THR A 19 -0.13 11.47 -4.76
N GLU A 20 -1.35 10.95 -4.59
CA GLU A 20 -2.19 11.16 -3.40
C GLU A 20 -2.02 10.11 -2.29
N LEU A 21 -0.91 9.36 -2.28
CA LEU A 21 -0.75 8.21 -1.39
C LEU A 21 -0.90 8.58 0.10
N GLU A 22 -0.23 9.63 0.58
CA GLU A 22 -0.27 10.04 1.98
C GLU A 22 -1.67 10.53 2.40
N ASN A 23 -2.33 11.32 1.54
CA ASN A 23 -3.70 11.78 1.80
C ASN A 23 -4.66 10.60 1.96
N ARG A 24 -4.53 9.58 1.10
CA ARG A 24 -5.36 8.37 1.18
C ARG A 24 -4.98 7.43 2.32
N LEU A 25 -3.73 7.47 2.79
CA LEU A 25 -3.31 6.76 4.00
C LEU A 25 -3.93 7.39 5.26
N ASP A 26 -4.08 8.72 5.28
CA ASP A 26 -4.69 9.47 6.38
C ASP A 26 -6.20 9.20 6.52
N GLU A 27 -6.85 8.80 5.44
CA GLU A 27 -8.27 8.40 5.42
C GLU A 27 -8.50 6.97 5.99
N LEU A 28 -7.45 6.18 6.19
CA LEU A 28 -7.58 4.82 6.70
C LEU A 28 -7.89 4.77 8.19
N ASP A 29 -8.72 3.80 8.58
CA ASP A 29 -9.00 3.52 9.99
C ASP A 29 -8.11 2.39 10.54
N SER A 30 -8.26 2.13 11.84
CA SER A 30 -7.52 1.05 12.52
C SER A 30 -7.83 -0.34 11.97
N ASN A 31 -8.99 -0.56 11.34
CA ASN A 31 -9.32 -1.85 10.73
C ASN A 31 -8.44 -2.14 9.52
N ALA A 32 -8.12 -1.13 8.70
CA ALA A 32 -7.19 -1.29 7.59
C ALA A 32 -5.81 -1.79 8.07
N PHE A 33 -5.31 -1.22 9.18
CA PHE A 33 -4.07 -1.65 9.82
C PHE A 33 -4.15 -3.11 10.30
N ILE A 34 -5.16 -3.44 11.11
CA ILE A 34 -5.32 -4.78 11.70
C ILE A 34 -5.47 -5.85 10.61
N ASN A 35 -6.23 -5.56 9.55
CA ASN A 35 -6.43 -6.48 8.45
C ASN A 35 -5.15 -6.69 7.63
N ALA A 36 -4.38 -5.63 7.38
CA ALA A 36 -3.10 -5.73 6.69
C ALA A 36 -2.08 -6.54 7.51
N GLU A 37 -2.01 -6.31 8.82
CA GLU A 37 -1.15 -7.10 9.71
C GLU A 37 -1.57 -8.56 9.72
N ARG A 38 -2.86 -8.85 9.96
CA ARG A 38 -3.38 -10.22 9.98
C ARG A 38 -3.04 -10.96 8.69
N ALA A 39 -3.22 -10.31 7.54
CA ALA A 39 -2.89 -10.90 6.24
C ALA A 39 -1.39 -11.23 6.11
N CYS A 40 -0.50 -10.37 6.61
CA CYS A 40 0.96 -10.64 6.62
C CYS A 40 1.32 -11.78 7.58
N ARG A 41 0.77 -11.78 8.80
CA ARG A 41 1.03 -12.82 9.82
C ARG A 41 0.57 -14.19 9.36
N MET A 42 -0.61 -14.27 8.74
CA MET A 42 -1.13 -15.51 8.16
C MET A 42 -0.24 -16.09 7.05
N THR A 43 0.47 -15.22 6.31
CA THR A 43 1.44 -15.64 5.28
C THR A 43 2.85 -15.89 5.83
N GLY A 44 3.02 -15.87 7.16
CA GLY A 44 4.28 -16.18 7.82
C GLY A 44 5.30 -15.06 7.85
N ASP A 45 4.87 -13.78 7.77
CA ASP A 45 5.78 -12.65 7.89
C ASP A 45 6.44 -12.62 9.29
N PRO A 46 7.76 -12.81 9.39
CA PRO A 46 8.45 -12.97 10.67
C PRO A 46 8.87 -11.63 11.29
N THR A 47 8.60 -10.49 10.65
CA THR A 47 9.09 -9.19 11.11
C THR A 47 8.50 -8.88 12.49
N PRO A 48 9.31 -8.68 13.56
CA PRO A 48 8.77 -8.53 14.92
C PRO A 48 7.79 -7.36 15.03
N ASP A 49 8.26 -6.17 14.65
CA ASP A 49 7.42 -4.99 14.48
C ASP A 49 6.91 -4.92 13.04
N ILE A 50 5.59 -5.07 12.90
CA ILE A 50 4.94 -5.18 11.60
C ILE A 50 5.09 -3.91 10.76
N VAL A 51 5.28 -2.74 11.38
CA VAL A 51 5.47 -1.46 10.67
C VAL A 51 6.69 -1.51 9.75
N TYR A 52 7.73 -2.26 10.13
CA TYR A 52 8.93 -2.43 9.31
C TYR A 52 8.80 -3.53 8.25
N SER A 53 7.72 -4.32 8.23
CA SER A 53 7.49 -5.29 7.16
C SER A 53 7.22 -4.55 5.84
N ALA A 54 7.95 -4.91 4.79
CA ALA A 54 7.69 -4.38 3.45
C ALA A 54 6.33 -4.85 2.90
N ASN A 55 5.93 -6.09 3.19
CA ASN A 55 4.64 -6.63 2.78
C ASN A 55 3.48 -5.90 3.46
N PHE A 56 3.63 -5.60 4.75
CA PHE A 56 2.63 -4.84 5.49
C PHE A 56 2.42 -3.45 4.89
N ARG A 57 3.51 -2.71 4.68
CA ARG A 57 3.48 -1.38 4.08
C ARG A 57 2.89 -1.39 2.67
N ALA A 58 3.25 -2.40 1.87
CA ALA A 58 2.67 -2.59 0.54
C ALA A 58 1.16 -2.91 0.58
N ARG A 59 0.69 -3.69 1.57
CA ARG A 59 -0.74 -3.95 1.76
C ARG A 59 -1.51 -2.70 2.18
N LEU A 60 -0.98 -1.92 3.12
CA LEU A 60 -1.57 -0.64 3.50
C LEU A 60 -1.66 0.32 2.32
N ALA A 61 -0.58 0.44 1.53
CA ALA A 61 -0.60 1.24 0.31
C ALA A 61 -1.64 0.73 -0.70
N ALA A 62 -1.77 -0.60 -0.87
CA ALA A 62 -2.80 -1.17 -1.75
C ALA A 62 -4.21 -0.80 -1.28
N THR A 63 -4.48 -0.93 0.03
CA THR A 63 -5.75 -0.55 0.65
C THR A 63 -6.03 0.94 0.49
N ALA A 64 -5.07 1.81 0.82
CA ALA A 64 -5.18 3.25 0.63
C ALA A 64 -5.51 3.60 -0.82
N MET A 65 -4.81 2.97 -1.78
CA MET A 65 -5.02 3.23 -3.20
C MET A 65 -6.26 2.56 -3.79
N GLY A 66 -6.95 1.70 -3.04
CA GLY A 66 -8.13 0.97 -3.52
C GLY A 66 -7.80 -0.04 -4.62
N VAL A 67 -6.59 -0.59 -4.62
CA VAL A 67 -6.11 -1.56 -5.62
C VAL A 67 -5.78 -2.90 -4.99
N PRO A 68 -5.83 -4.01 -5.75
CA PRO A 68 -5.38 -5.31 -5.26
C PRO A 68 -3.90 -5.29 -4.86
N PHE A 69 -3.55 -5.96 -3.77
CA PHE A 69 -2.16 -6.11 -3.30
C PHE A 69 -1.21 -6.66 -4.39
N GLU A 70 -1.70 -7.57 -5.23
CA GLU A 70 -0.93 -8.14 -6.34
C GLU A 70 -0.56 -7.11 -7.41
N GLU A 71 -1.28 -5.98 -7.51
CA GLU A 71 -0.88 -4.91 -8.41
C GLU A 71 0.32 -4.13 -7.88
N ILE A 72 0.36 -3.88 -6.56
CA ILE A 72 1.53 -3.28 -5.90
C ILE A 72 2.77 -4.18 -6.08
N ARG A 73 2.62 -5.50 -5.99
CA ARG A 73 3.74 -6.46 -6.16
C ARG A 73 4.28 -6.54 -7.59
N LYS A 74 3.47 -6.13 -8.59
CA LYS A 74 3.87 -6.11 -10.01
C LYS A 74 4.55 -4.80 -10.42
N LEU A 75 4.63 -3.82 -9.52
CA LEU A 75 5.33 -2.57 -9.77
C LEU A 75 6.81 -2.80 -10.07
N LYS A 76 7.40 -1.92 -10.90
CA LYS A 76 8.85 -1.87 -11.07
C LYS A 76 9.52 -1.58 -9.73
N LEU A 77 10.69 -2.16 -9.52
CA LEU A 77 11.42 -2.10 -8.23
C LEU A 77 11.50 -0.69 -7.66
N ARG A 78 11.85 0.32 -8.47
CA ARG A 78 11.97 1.72 -8.02
C ARG A 78 10.62 2.30 -7.53
N THR A 79 9.53 1.97 -8.19
CA THR A 79 8.19 2.43 -7.80
C THR A 79 7.74 1.70 -6.54
N TYR A 80 7.93 0.39 -6.48
CA TYR A 80 7.62 -0.41 -5.30
C TYR A 80 8.36 0.10 -4.04
N THR A 81 9.68 0.31 -4.14
CA THR A 81 10.48 0.81 -3.01
C THR A 81 10.06 2.21 -2.59
N ALA A 82 9.73 3.10 -3.55
CA ALA A 82 9.23 4.43 -3.24
C ALA A 82 7.90 4.38 -2.47
N VAL A 83 6.96 3.54 -2.91
CA VAL A 83 5.65 3.37 -2.25
C VAL A 83 5.84 2.89 -0.81
N ILE A 84 6.54 1.77 -0.58
CA ILE A 84 6.71 1.23 0.79
C ILE A 84 7.54 2.14 1.70
N THR A 85 8.42 2.99 1.15
CA THR A 85 9.20 3.95 1.93
C THR A 85 8.32 5.14 2.34
N ARG A 86 7.50 5.66 1.43
CA ARG A 86 6.52 6.72 1.73
C ARG A 86 5.51 6.26 2.78
N THR A 87 4.98 5.04 2.65
CA THR A 87 4.10 4.46 3.68
C THR A 87 4.79 4.30 5.03
N LEU A 88 6.07 3.89 5.06
CA LEU A 88 6.84 3.85 6.32
C LEU A 88 6.95 5.25 6.95
N ASN A 89 7.31 6.25 6.15
CA ASN A 89 7.47 7.61 6.63
C ASN A 89 6.16 8.15 7.21
N PHE A 90 5.03 7.94 6.54
CA PHE A 90 3.70 8.30 7.05
C PHE A 90 3.44 7.69 8.45
N LEU A 91 3.69 6.39 8.63
CA LEU A 91 3.48 5.71 9.90
C LEU A 91 4.39 6.21 11.04
N LEU A 92 5.56 6.77 10.70
CA LEU A 92 6.54 7.28 11.67
C LEU A 92 6.42 8.80 11.91
N GLN A 93 5.66 9.54 11.10
CA GLN A 93 5.58 11.01 11.20
C GLN A 93 5.06 11.48 12.56
N SER A 94 4.10 10.78 13.17
CA SER A 94 3.59 11.11 14.51
C SER A 94 4.70 11.05 15.59
N LEU A 95 5.65 10.12 15.46
CA LEU A 95 6.78 9.99 16.37
C LEU A 95 7.75 11.17 16.24
N GLY A 96 8.04 11.62 15.01
CA GLY A 96 8.91 12.77 14.76
C GLY A 96 8.36 14.07 15.31
N GLU A 97 7.06 14.32 15.11
CA GLU A 97 6.39 15.50 15.65
C GLU A 97 6.31 15.47 17.19
N GLU A 98 6.01 14.32 17.79
CA GLU A 98 5.94 14.17 19.24
C GLU A 98 7.31 14.38 19.90
N LEU A 99 8.40 13.90 19.29
CA LEU A 99 9.77 14.15 19.76
C LEU A 99 10.15 15.64 19.68
N THR A 100 9.67 16.33 18.65
CA THR A 100 9.92 17.78 18.50
C THR A 100 9.14 18.57 19.57
N ARG A 101 7.88 18.20 19.85
CA ARG A 101 7.06 18.81 20.91
C ARG A 101 7.59 18.57 22.33
N ARG A 102 8.17 17.40 22.63
CA ARG A 102 8.73 17.09 23.96
C ARG A 102 10.04 17.81 24.26
N ASN A 103 10.77 18.24 23.23
CA ASN A 103 12.06 18.93 23.35
C ASN A 103 11.97 20.46 23.15
N SER A 104 10.75 21.00 23.01
CA SER A 104 10.44 22.43 22.92
C SER A 104 9.87 22.92 24.24
#